data_AF-A0A7Y5SAW0-F1
#
_entry.id   AF-A0A7Y5SAW0-F1
#
_cell.length_a   1.000
_cell.length_b   1.000
_cell.length_c   1.000
_cell.angle_alpha   90.00
_cell.angle_beta   90.00
_cell.angle_gamma   90.00
#
_symmetry.space_group_name_H-M   'P 1'
#
loop_
_entity.id
_entity.type
_entity.pdbx_description
1 polymer ?
#
loop_
_entity_poly.entity_id
_entity_poly.type
_entity_poly.pdbx_seq_one_letter_code
_entity_poly.pdbx_strand_id
1 'polypeptide(L)'
;MGVRNRRPDLNGVIVIDKPLGWTSARAVNAARRATSGARVGHAGTLDPLATGVLILCIGKATRLVEKFMAEPKRYAAVIDLSRTAAEAIGMIRDGVADVTLVLVSTPSKAKR
;
A
#
# COMPACT_ATOMS: atom_id res chain seq x y z
N MET A 1 15.92 36.97 18.74
CA MET A 1 14.93 36.48 17.76
C MET A 1 15.41 35.17 17.20
N GLY A 2 14.83 34.03 17.61
CA GLY A 2 15.24 32.72 17.11
C GLY A 2 14.77 32.52 15.67
N VAL A 3 15.71 32.29 14.76
CA VAL A 3 15.43 31.85 13.39
C VAL A 3 14.73 30.50 13.49
N ARG A 4 13.40 30.48 13.44
CA ARG A 4 12.64 29.23 13.25
C ARG A 4 13.12 28.64 11.93
N ASN A 5 13.82 27.52 12.01
CA ASN A 5 14.22 26.71 10.87
C ASN A 5 12.95 26.20 10.17
N ARG A 6 12.31 27.04 9.34
CA ARG A 6 11.15 26.66 8.53
C ARG A 6 11.67 25.78 7.40
N ARG A 7 11.83 24.49 7.68
CA ARG A 7 11.78 23.51 6.60
C ARG A 7 10.45 23.73 5.88
N PRO A 8 10.44 23.87 4.55
CA PRO A 8 9.18 24.01 3.82
C PRO A 8 8.30 22.82 4.16
N ASP A 9 6.99 23.07 4.32
CA ASP A 9 6.01 22.03 4.58
C ASP A 9 6.14 20.96 3.49
N LEU A 10 6.59 19.76 3.87
CA LEU A 10 6.67 18.62 2.97
C LEU A 10 5.25 18.18 2.61
N ASN A 11 4.87 18.37 1.35
CA ASN A 11 3.57 18.02 0.81
C ASN A 11 3.78 17.26 -0.50
N GLY A 12 3.16 16.10 -0.64
CA GLY A 12 3.32 15.33 -1.88
C GLY A 12 2.76 13.92 -1.80
N VAL A 13 2.91 13.21 -2.90
CA VAL A 13 2.52 11.80 -3.06
C VAL A 13 3.78 11.00 -3.36
N ILE A 14 3.97 9.89 -2.64
CA ILE A 14 5.02 8.91 -2.90
C ILE A 14 4.33 7.62 -3.32
N VAL A 15 4.72 7.10 -4.47
CA VAL A 15 4.29 5.77 -4.94
C VAL A 15 5.45 4.82 -4.67
N ILE A 16 5.21 3.80 -3.86
CA ILE A 16 6.22 2.76 -3.60
C ILE A 16 5.77 1.42 -4.16
N ASP A 17 6.74 0.63 -4.60
CA ASP A 17 6.56 -0.82 -4.69
C ASP A 17 6.79 -1.41 -3.30
N LYS A 18 5.71 -1.83 -2.64
CA LYS A 18 5.76 -2.38 -1.28
C LYS A 18 6.41 -3.77 -1.34
N PRO A 19 7.54 -3.98 -0.66
CA PRO A 19 8.19 -5.29 -0.68
C PRO A 19 7.38 -6.35 0.08
N LEU A 20 7.67 -7.60 -0.21
CA LEU A 20 7.08 -8.76 0.46
C LEU A 20 7.42 -8.74 1.96
N GLY A 21 6.46 -9.13 2.79
CA GLY A 21 6.58 -9.16 4.25
C GLY A 21 6.40 -7.80 4.94
N TRP A 22 6.35 -6.70 4.19
CA TRP A 22 6.04 -5.39 4.77
C TRP A 22 4.53 -5.18 4.92
N THR A 23 4.09 -4.74 6.10
CA THR A 23 2.73 -4.22 6.28
C THR A 23 2.62 -2.81 5.67
N SER A 24 1.42 -2.42 5.24
CA SER A 24 1.18 -1.04 4.78
C SER A 24 1.46 -0.01 5.88
N ALA A 25 1.17 -0.34 7.15
CA ALA A 25 1.49 0.51 8.30
C ALA A 25 3.01 0.68 8.50
N ARG A 26 3.81 -0.36 8.25
CA ARG A 26 5.28 -0.27 8.29
C ARG A 26 5.79 0.74 7.26
N ALA A 27 5.23 0.74 6.04
CA ALA A 27 5.58 1.72 5.00
C ALA A 27 5.23 3.16 5.42
N VAL A 28 4.04 3.38 5.99
CA VAL A 28 3.64 4.68 6.53
C VAL A 28 4.61 5.16 7.61
N ASN A 29 5.00 4.28 8.54
CA ASN A 29 5.95 4.61 9.61
C ASN A 29 7.34 4.95 9.06
N ALA A 30 7.79 4.23 8.03
CA ALA A 30 9.04 4.55 7.34
C ALA A 30 8.98 5.94 6.68
N ALA A 31 7.90 6.25 5.97
CA ALA A 31 7.71 7.56 5.34
C ALA A 31 7.60 8.68 6.37
N ARG A 32 6.94 8.47 7.52
CA ARG A 32 6.91 9.44 8.63
C ARG A 32 8.31 9.75 9.16
N ARG A 33 9.14 8.73 9.35
CA ARG A 33 10.54 8.92 9.78
C ARG A 33 11.34 9.69 8.73
N ALA A 34 11.24 9.30 7.46
CA ALA A 34 11.95 9.97 6.36
C ALA A 34 11.51 11.43 6.16
N THR A 35 10.27 11.77 6.51
CA THR A 35 9.70 13.12 6.36
C THR A 35 9.74 13.95 7.63
N SER A 36 10.60 13.59 8.60
CA SER A 36 10.74 14.30 9.88
C SER A 36 9.42 14.46 10.66
N GLY A 37 8.58 13.42 10.64
CA GLY A 37 7.33 13.37 11.40
C GLY A 37 6.13 14.03 10.71
N ALA A 38 6.21 14.34 9.41
CA ALA A 38 5.08 14.88 8.67
C ALA A 38 3.84 13.96 8.76
N ARG A 39 2.64 14.55 8.58
CA ARG A 39 1.41 13.78 8.47
C ARG A 39 1.50 12.86 7.24
N VAL A 40 1.33 11.55 7.43
CA VAL A 40 1.31 10.58 6.32
C VAL A 40 0.06 9.70 6.41
N GLY A 41 -0.61 9.52 5.27
CA GLY A 41 -1.67 8.54 5.06
C GLY A 41 -1.36 7.67 3.84
N HIS A 42 -2.08 6.57 3.66
CA HIS A 42 -1.94 5.69 2.50
C HIS A 42 -3.28 5.49 1.79
N ALA A 43 -3.29 5.28 0.48
CA ALA A 43 -4.51 5.10 -0.32
C ALA A 43 -4.84 3.62 -0.56
N GLY A 44 -4.93 2.87 0.53
CA GLY A 44 -5.37 1.48 0.55
C GLY A 44 -4.35 0.54 1.16
N THR A 45 -4.84 -0.53 1.74
CA THR A 45 -4.00 -1.53 2.43
C THR A 45 -3.64 -2.61 1.44
N LEU A 46 -2.33 -2.88 1.32
CA LEU A 46 -1.81 -4.13 0.78
C LEU A 46 -1.44 -5.06 1.94
N ASP A 47 -1.82 -6.33 1.80
CA ASP A 47 -1.47 -7.40 2.73
C ASP A 47 0.06 -7.57 2.86
N PRO A 48 0.56 -8.09 3.99
CA PRO A 48 1.99 -8.36 4.16
C PRO A 48 2.54 -9.32 3.09
N LEU A 49 1.71 -10.25 2.62
CA LEU A 49 2.08 -11.22 1.58
C LEU A 49 1.95 -10.70 0.15
N ALA A 50 1.36 -9.52 -0.06
CA ALA A 50 1.29 -8.88 -1.36
C ALA A 50 2.54 -8.02 -1.62
N THR A 51 2.92 -7.85 -2.88
CA THR A 51 3.86 -6.81 -3.34
C THR A 51 3.13 -5.80 -4.22
N GLY A 52 3.82 -4.75 -4.67
CA GLY A 52 3.28 -3.82 -5.65
C GLY A 52 2.87 -2.47 -5.08
N VAL A 53 2.03 -1.76 -5.84
CA VAL A 53 1.81 -0.32 -5.69
C VAL A 53 1.11 0.05 -4.38
N LEU A 54 1.82 0.79 -3.53
CA LEU A 54 1.26 1.47 -2.36
C LEU A 54 1.47 2.98 -2.47
N ILE A 55 0.37 3.73 -2.49
CA ILE A 55 0.40 5.20 -2.56
C ILE A 55 0.40 5.77 -1.14
N LEU A 56 1.39 6.62 -0.85
CA LEU A 56 1.53 7.38 0.40
C LEU A 56 1.35 8.87 0.13
N CYS A 57 0.50 9.52 0.92
CA CYS A 57 0.25 10.95 0.83
C CYS A 57 0.84 11.67 2.05
N ILE A 58 1.57 12.76 1.83
CA ILE A 58 2.30 13.51 2.86
C ILE A 58 1.71 14.93 3.00
N GLY A 59 1.58 15.39 4.24
CA GLY A 59 1.14 16.75 4.56
C GLY A 59 -0.27 17.03 4.04
N LYS A 60 -0.45 18.14 3.34
CA LYS A 60 -1.73 18.55 2.73
C LYS A 60 -2.24 17.54 1.69
N ALA A 61 -1.35 16.76 1.07
CA ALA A 61 -1.75 15.73 0.11
C ALA A 61 -2.54 14.58 0.74
N THR A 62 -2.58 14.43 2.07
CA THR A 62 -3.42 13.41 2.73
C THR A 62 -4.91 13.58 2.42
N ARG A 63 -5.34 14.77 1.97
CA ARG A 63 -6.71 15.02 1.48
C ARG A 63 -7.02 14.23 0.20
N LEU A 64 -6.01 13.79 -0.56
CA LEU A 64 -6.16 12.99 -1.78
C LEU A 64 -6.35 11.49 -1.49
N VAL A 65 -6.18 11.04 -0.24
CA VAL A 65 -6.26 9.61 0.11
C VAL A 65 -7.61 9.01 -0.29
N GLU A 66 -8.71 9.70 0.00
CA GLU A 66 -10.05 9.21 -0.35
C GLU A 66 -10.26 9.14 -1.86
N LYS A 67 -9.71 10.11 -2.61
CA LYS A 67 -9.75 10.10 -4.08
C LYS A 67 -9.00 8.89 -4.64
N PHE A 68 -7.76 8.67 -4.22
CA PHE A 68 -6.98 7.53 -4.69
C PHE A 68 -7.54 6.18 -4.23
N MET A 69 -8.23 6.14 -3.08
CA MET A 69 -8.98 4.97 -2.64
C MET A 69 -10.17 4.66 -3.56
N ALA A 70 -10.78 5.69 -4.14
CA ALA A 70 -11.89 5.58 -5.09
C ALA A 70 -11.47 5.09 -6.49
N GLU A 71 -10.17 5.10 -6.80
CA GLU A 71 -9.69 4.64 -8.10
C GLU A 71 -9.72 3.10 -8.20
N PRO A 72 -10.01 2.55 -9.40
CA PRO A 72 -9.98 1.11 -9.63
C PRO A 72 -8.57 0.56 -9.44
N LYS A 73 -8.50 -0.68 -8.94
CA LYS A 73 -7.23 -1.37 -8.68
C LYS A 73 -7.19 -2.70 -9.41
N ARG A 74 -6.01 -3.06 -9.91
CA ARG A 74 -5.77 -4.33 -10.59
C ARG A 74 -4.76 -5.13 -9.78
N TYR A 75 -5.07 -6.40 -9.57
CA TYR A 75 -4.22 -7.34 -8.84
C TYR A 75 -3.96 -8.56 -9.71
N ALA A 76 -2.74 -9.08 -9.64
CA ALA A 76 -2.37 -10.37 -10.16
C ALA A 76 -2.18 -11.30 -8.95
N ALA A 77 -2.92 -12.41 -8.92
CA ALA A 77 -2.85 -13.37 -7.83
C ALA A 77 -2.83 -14.80 -8.36
N VAL A 78 -2.18 -15.67 -7.59
CA VAL A 78 -2.20 -17.12 -7.75
C VAL A 78 -3.06 -17.69 -6.63
N ILE A 79 -4.03 -18.52 -6.98
CA ILE A 79 -4.95 -19.13 -6.01
C ILE A 79 -4.82 -20.65 -6.08
N ASP A 80 -4.57 -21.28 -4.93
CA ASP A 80 -4.66 -22.73 -4.74
C ASP A 80 -6.04 -23.06 -4.15
N LEU A 81 -6.87 -23.77 -4.93
CA LEU A 81 -8.24 -24.13 -4.53
C LEU A 81 -8.30 -25.42 -3.68
N SER A 82 -7.18 -26.13 -3.52
CA SER A 82 -7.12 -27.34 -2.70
C SER A 82 -7.00 -27.06 -1.21
N ARG A 83 -6.80 -25.78 -0.82
CA ARG A 83 -6.44 -25.36 0.53
C ARG A 83 -7.29 -24.21 1.04
N THR A 84 -7.28 -24.06 2.35
CA THR A 84 -7.91 -22.93 3.04
C THR A 84 -6.93 -21.76 3.19
N ALA A 85 -7.47 -20.54 3.36
CA ALA A 85 -6.67 -19.32 3.46
C ALA A 85 -5.66 -19.34 4.64
N ALA A 86 -5.95 -20.09 5.71
CA ALA A 86 -5.05 -20.20 6.87
C ALA A 86 -3.73 -20.92 6.53
N GLU A 87 -3.72 -21.71 5.46
CA GLU A 87 -2.59 -22.55 5.05
C GLU A 87 -1.66 -21.87 4.04
N ALA A 88 -1.97 -20.63 3.65
CA ALA A 88 -1.25 -19.89 2.60
C ALA A 88 0.13 -19.34 3.02
N ILE A 89 0.46 -19.34 4.31
CA ILE A 89 1.73 -18.79 4.82
C ILE A 89 2.87 -19.80 4.56
N GLY A 90 3.61 -19.58 3.48
CA GLY A 90 4.79 -20.38 3.11
C GLY A 90 4.96 -20.64 1.61
N MET A 91 3.87 -20.50 0.84
CA MET A 91 3.79 -20.99 -0.55
C MET A 91 4.37 -20.09 -1.63
N ILE A 92 4.66 -18.81 -1.34
CA ILE A 92 5.13 -17.85 -2.35
C ILE A 92 6.56 -18.18 -2.85
N ARG A 93 7.24 -19.16 -2.23
CA ARG A 93 8.66 -19.49 -2.53
C ARG A 93 8.86 -20.80 -3.29
N ASP A 94 7.95 -21.76 -3.16
CA ASP A 94 8.14 -23.11 -3.70
C ASP A 94 7.05 -23.35 -4.74
N GLY A 95 7.43 -23.32 -6.03
CA GLY A 95 6.52 -23.31 -7.18
C GLY A 95 5.32 -24.24 -7.06
N VAL A 96 4.13 -23.67 -7.22
CA VAL A 96 2.85 -24.38 -7.18
C VAL A 96 2.61 -25.01 -8.56
N ALA A 97 2.29 -26.30 -8.62
CA ALA A 97 2.23 -27.08 -9.87
C ALA A 97 0.96 -26.83 -10.72
N ASP A 98 -0.06 -26.14 -10.20
CA ASP A 98 -1.26 -25.78 -10.94
C ASP A 98 -1.68 -24.35 -10.54
N VAL A 99 -1.32 -23.35 -11.33
CA VAL A 99 -1.50 -21.93 -11.03
C VAL A 99 -2.53 -21.31 -11.96
N THR A 100 -3.69 -20.93 -11.42
CA THR A 100 -4.59 -20.01 -12.12
C THR A 100 -4.22 -18.58 -11.77
N LEU A 101 -3.74 -17.82 -12.77
CA LEU A 101 -3.54 -16.38 -12.63
C LEU A 101 -4.90 -15.68 -12.72
N VAL A 102 -5.36 -15.09 -11.62
CA VAL A 102 -6.58 -14.30 -11.59
C VAL A 102 -6.22 -12.81 -11.60
N LEU A 103 -6.65 -12.11 -12.65
CA LEU A 103 -6.64 -10.65 -12.68
C LEU A 103 -7.91 -10.14 -12.00
N VAL A 104 -7.78 -9.67 -10.77
CA VAL A 104 -8.91 -9.09 -10.03
C VAL A 104 -8.89 -7.58 -10.23
N SER A 105 -9.92 -7.05 -10.90
CA SER A 105 -10.19 -5.62 -10.94
C SER A 105 -11.35 -5.32 -9.99
N THR A 106 -11.10 -4.59 -8.90
CA THR A 106 -12.17 -4.18 -8.01
C THR A 106 -12.72 -2.82 -8.43
N PRO A 107 -14.04 -2.67 -8.67
CA PRO A 107 -14.64 -1.35 -8.68
C PRO A 107 -14.53 -0.81 -7.26
N SER A 108 -13.95 0.39 -7.12
CA SER A 108 -13.89 0.99 -5.79
C SER A 108 -15.30 1.25 -5.27
N LYS A 109 -15.50 1.07 -3.96
CA LYS A 109 -16.75 1.46 -3.30
C LYS A 109 -16.95 2.96 -3.48
N ALA A 110 -17.70 3.37 -4.49
CA ALA A 110 -18.25 4.71 -4.57
C ALA A 110 -19.14 4.90 -3.32
N LYS A 111 -18.65 5.65 -2.34
CA LYS A 111 -19.53 6.18 -1.29
C LYS A 111 -20.51 7.11 -2.00
N ARG A 112 -21.80 6.78 -1.92
CA ARG A 112 -22.89 7.73 -2.13
C ARG A 112 -22.76 8.90 -1.15
#